data_AF-X0Y0Z4-F1
#
_entry.id   AF-X0Y0Z4-F1
#
_cell.length_a   1.000
_cell.length_b   1.000
_cell.length_c   1.000
_cell.angle_alpha   90.00
_cell.angle_beta   90.00
_cell.angle_gamma   90.00
#
_symmetry.space_group_name_H-M   'P 1'
#
loop_
_entity.id
_entity.type
_entity.pdbx_description
1 polymer ?
#
loop_
_entity_poly.entity_id
_entity_poly.type
_entity_poly.pdbx_seq_one_letter_code
_entity_poly.pdbx_strand_id
1 'polypeptide(L)'
;MVGDILKYLREKEYVSGEVLAQKLGVSRVAVWKQIQKLKDTGYKITSDQNLGYCLVSRPDLLLPQEIQRGLSTNYVGKEIYYFPELKSTNIM
;
A
#
# COMPACT_ATOMS: atom_id res chain seq x y z
N MET A 1 9.58 -2.11 -0.31
CA MET A 1 9.10 -3.47 0.00
C MET A 1 7.62 -3.61 0.46
N VAL A 2 6.79 -2.55 0.49
CA VAL A 2 5.29 -2.66 0.46
C VAL A 2 4.73 -1.59 -0.48
N GLY A 3 5.33 -0.39 -0.47
CA GLY A 3 5.00 0.70 -1.39
C GLY A 3 5.16 0.37 -2.88
N ASP A 4 5.95 -0.66 -3.22
CA ASP A 4 6.24 -1.03 -4.62
C ASP A 4 5.05 -1.74 -5.29
N ILE A 5 4.33 -2.63 -4.58
CA ILE A 5 3.10 -3.25 -5.11
C ILE A 5 2.03 -2.19 -5.38
N LEU A 6 1.81 -1.29 -4.43
CA LEU A 6 0.81 -0.23 -4.57
C LEU A 6 1.15 0.73 -5.72
N LYS A 7 2.42 0.92 -6.05
CA LYS A 7 2.81 1.68 -7.24
C LYS A 7 2.31 0.99 -8.51
N TYR A 8 2.60 -0.30 -8.68
CA TYR A 8 2.18 -1.05 -9.87
C TYR A 8 0.66 -1.18 -10.01
N LEU A 9 -0.06 -1.34 -8.89
CA LEU A 9 -1.53 -1.41 -8.90
C LEU A 9 -2.21 -0.07 -9.18
N ARG A 10 -1.51 1.07 -9.10
CA ARG A 10 -2.05 2.40 -9.44
C ARG A 10 -1.91 2.76 -10.91
N GLU A 11 -0.88 2.23 -11.56
CA GLU A 11 -0.55 2.55 -12.96
C GLU A 11 -1.41 1.77 -13.96
N LYS A 12 -2.08 0.70 -13.53
CA LYS A 12 -2.88 -0.19 -14.37
C LYS A 12 -4.17 -0.62 -13.70
N GLU A 13 -5.20 -0.88 -14.50
CA GLU A 13 -6.47 -1.42 -14.01
C GLU A 13 -6.29 -2.84 -13.44
N TYR A 14 -5.59 -3.74 -14.14
CA TYR A 14 -5.28 -5.09 -13.66
C TYR A 14 -3.81 -5.44 -13.84
N VAL A 15 -3.24 -6.15 -12.86
CA VAL A 15 -1.87 -6.66 -12.91
C VAL A 15 -1.81 -8.11 -12.46
N SER A 16 -1.31 -9.00 -13.32
CA SER A 16 -1.08 -10.41 -12.97
C SER A 16 -0.13 -10.55 -11.77
N GLY A 17 -0.45 -11.49 -10.87
CA GLY A 17 0.40 -11.84 -9.74
C GLY A 17 1.78 -12.36 -10.15
N GLU A 18 1.92 -12.98 -11.32
CA GLU A 18 3.22 -13.39 -11.87
C GLU A 18 4.05 -12.21 -12.33
N VAL A 19 3.42 -11.22 -12.97
CA VAL A 19 4.11 -9.98 -13.37
C VAL A 19 4.59 -9.21 -12.14
N LEU A 20 3.77 -9.13 -11.09
CA LEU A 20 4.18 -8.53 -9.81
C LEU A 20 5.36 -9.30 -9.18
N ALA A 21 5.29 -10.63 -9.15
CA ALA A 21 6.35 -11.48 -8.62
C ALA A 21 7.68 -11.26 -9.35
N GLN A 22 7.67 -11.26 -10.70
CA GLN A 22 8.86 -10.99 -11.50
C GLN A 22 9.42 -9.58 -11.28
N LYS A 23 8.55 -8.54 -11.32
CA LYS A 23 9.00 -7.15 -11.15
C LYS A 23 9.60 -6.88 -9.77
N LEU A 24 9.09 -7.55 -8.74
CA LEU A 24 9.54 -7.38 -7.36
C LEU A 24 10.66 -8.35 -6.97
N GLY A 25 10.98 -9.34 -7.82
CA GLY A 25 11.95 -10.39 -7.52
C GLY A 25 11.54 -11.29 -6.35
N VAL A 26 10.24 -11.48 -6.13
CA VAL A 26 9.70 -12.28 -5.02
C VAL A 26 8.79 -13.40 -5.52
N SER A 27 8.48 -14.38 -4.67
CA SER A 27 7.56 -15.45 -5.04
C SER A 27 6.11 -14.96 -5.15
N ARG A 28 5.29 -15.69 -5.93
CA ARG A 28 3.85 -15.41 -6.07
C ARG A 28 3.11 -15.48 -4.71
N VAL A 29 3.59 -16.32 -3.79
CA VAL A 29 3.08 -16.42 -2.41
C VAL A 29 3.40 -15.16 -1.61
N ALA A 30 4.59 -14.57 -1.79
CA ALA A 30 4.95 -13.32 -1.12
C ALA A 30 4.10 -12.13 -1.61
N VAL A 31 3.81 -12.08 -2.92
CA VAL A 31 2.87 -11.11 -3.49
C VAL A 31 1.49 -11.27 -2.85
N TRP A 32 0.96 -12.49 -2.77
CA TRP A 32 -0.33 -12.75 -2.13
C TRP A 32 -0.37 -12.29 -0.67
N LYS A 33 0.67 -12.60 0.13
CA LYS A 33 0.77 -12.13 1.52
C LYS A 33 0.78 -10.61 1.63
N GLN A 34 1.47 -9.91 0.72
CA GLN A 34 1.49 -8.45 0.69
C GLN A 34 0.14 -7.87 0.28
N ILE A 35 -0.53 -8.45 -0.73
CA ILE A 35 -1.89 -8.04 -1.13
C ILE A 35 -2.86 -8.22 0.03
N GLN A 36 -2.77 -9.33 0.77
CA GLN A 36 -3.63 -9.56 1.93
C GLN A 36 -3.39 -8.51 3.01
N LYS A 37 -2.12 -8.22 3.33
CA LYS A 37 -1.77 -7.14 4.27
C LYS A 37 -2.31 -5.77 3.85
N LEU A 38 -2.31 -5.48 2.55
CA LEU A 38 -2.91 -4.25 2.02
C LEU A 38 -4.43 -4.22 2.17
N LYS A 39 -5.11 -5.35 1.98
CA LYS A 39 -6.54 -5.46 2.26
C LYS A 39 -6.83 -5.23 3.74
N ASP A 40 -6.01 -5.80 4.62
CA ASP A 40 -6.15 -5.65 6.07
C ASP A 40 -5.92 -4.21 6.55
N THR A 41 -5.09 -3.42 5.84
CA THR A 41 -4.95 -1.96 6.10
C THR A 41 -6.04 -1.11 5.45
N GLY A 42 -7.05 -1.73 4.83
CA GLY A 42 -8.24 -1.05 4.31
C GLY A 42 -8.22 -0.72 2.81
N TYR A 43 -7.22 -1.18 2.05
CA TYR A 43 -7.25 -1.05 0.59
C TYR A 43 -8.24 -2.04 -0.02
N LYS A 44 -9.10 -1.56 -0.91
CA LYS A 44 -10.00 -2.44 -1.68
C LYS A 44 -9.27 -2.94 -2.92
N ILE A 45 -8.81 -4.19 -2.86
CA ILE A 45 -8.14 -4.86 -3.98
C ILE A 45 -8.99 -6.05 -4.42
N THR A 46 -9.40 -6.09 -5.69
CA THR A 46 -10.08 -7.25 -6.28
C THR A 46 -9.06 -8.18 -6.91
N SER A 47 -9.42 -9.46 -7.00
CA SER A 47 -8.60 -10.49 -7.63
C SER A 47 -9.46 -11.28 -8.61
N ASP A 48 -9.04 -11.30 -9.87
CA ASP A 48 -9.63 -12.09 -10.94
C ASP A 48 -8.62 -13.18 -11.38
N GLN A 49 -9.10 -14.40 -11.64
CA GLN A 49 -8.24 -15.53 -11.95
C GLN A 49 -7.44 -15.34 -13.25
N ASN A 50 -7.98 -14.62 -14.23
CA ASN A 50 -7.36 -14.42 -15.54
C ASN A 50 -6.61 -13.08 -15.65
N LEU A 51 -7.10 -12.05 -14.95
CA LEU A 51 -6.53 -10.70 -15.03
C LEU A 51 -5.53 -10.37 -13.91
N GLY A 52 -5.64 -11.04 -12.75
CA GLY A 52 -4.81 -10.78 -11.58
C GLY A 52 -5.45 -9.80 -10.59
N TYR A 53 -4.66 -8.85 -10.07
CA TYR A 53 -5.08 -7.93 -9.01
C TYR A 53 -5.38 -6.53 -9.54
N CYS A 54 -6.43 -5.90 -9.01
CA CYS A 54 -6.84 -4.54 -9.33
C CYS A 54 -7.06 -3.74 -8.03
N LEU A 55 -6.51 -2.53 -7.96
CA LEU A 55 -6.81 -1.60 -6.86
C LEU A 55 -8.09 -0.83 -7.18
N VAL A 56 -9.17 -1.16 -6.49
CA VAL A 56 -10.50 -0.53 -6.68
C VAL A 56 -10.60 0.78 -5.92
N SER A 57 -10.15 0.81 -4.66
CA SER A 57 -10.14 2.04 -3.88
C SER A 57 -9.09 2.01 -2.79
N ARG A 58 -8.72 3.20 -2.32
CA ARG A 58 -7.83 3.39 -1.17
C ARG A 58 -8.68 3.59 0.09
N PRO A 59 -8.16 3.25 1.27
CA PRO A 59 -8.82 3.63 2.50
C PRO A 59 -8.81 5.16 2.65
N ASP A 60 -9.87 5.71 3.24
CA ASP A 60 -9.91 7.11 3.67
C ASP A 60 -9.15 7.25 5.01
N LEU A 61 -7.87 6.87 4.99
CA LEU A 61 -6.97 6.83 6.14
C LEU A 61 -5.67 7.56 5.81
N LEU A 62 -5.20 8.34 6.77
CA LEU A 62 -3.92 9.06 6.72
C LEU A 62 -2.75 8.14 7.08
N LEU A 63 -2.56 7.08 6.29
CA LEU A 63 -1.50 6.09 6.53
C LEU A 63 -0.10 6.75 6.40
N PRO A 64 0.80 6.60 7.41
CA PRO A 64 2.13 7.22 7.38
C PRO A 64 2.92 6.93 6.11
N GLN A 65 2.83 5.70 5.62
CA GLN A 65 3.55 5.26 4.43
C GLN A 65 3.10 6.00 3.16
N GLU A 66 1.82 6.39 3.07
CA GLU A 66 1.32 7.18 1.94
C GLU A 66 1.77 8.64 2.04
N ILE A 67 1.72 9.21 3.24
CA ILE A 67 2.14 10.59 3.51
C ILE A 67 3.64 10.73 3.26
N GLN A 68 4.45 9.84 3.82
CA GLN A 68 5.91 9.85 3.66
C GLN A 68 6.34 9.71 2.20
N ARG A 69 5.62 8.92 1.40
CA ARG A 69 5.93 8.75 -0.03
C ARG A 69 5.71 10.04 -0.84
N GLY A 70 4.80 10.90 -0.42
CA GLY A 70 4.52 12.20 -1.05
C GLY A 70 5.33 13.36 -0.46
N LEU A 71 6.03 13.15 0.66
CA LEU A 71 6.80 14.20 1.32
C LEU A 71 8.24 14.25 0.82
N SER A 72 8.63 15.39 0.25
CA SER A 72 10.02 15.69 -0.19
C SER A 72 10.72 16.72 0.69
N THR A 73 10.25 16.91 1.93
CA THR A 73 10.82 17.91 2.84
C THR A 73 12.20 17.48 3.33
N ASN A 74 13.09 18.44 3.58
CA ASN A 74 14.44 18.17 4.08
C ASN A 74 14.62 18.40 5.58
N TYR A 75 13.72 19.14 6.21
CA TYR A 75 13.85 19.57 7.62
C TYR A 75 12.63 19.22 8.47
N VAL A 76 11.43 19.66 8.09
CA VAL A 76 10.17 19.40 8.84
C VAL A 76 9.44 18.17 8.32
N GLY A 77 8.70 17.45 9.16
CA GLY A 77 7.81 16.36 8.75
C GLY A 77 8.53 15.05 8.42
N LYS A 78 9.69 14.81 9.04
CA LYS A 78 10.48 13.58 8.86
C LYS A 78 9.94 12.38 9.62
N GLU A 79 9.34 12.63 10.78
CA GLU A 79 8.70 11.62 11.62
C GLU A 79 7.19 11.79 11.55
N ILE A 80 6.50 10.68 11.33
CA ILE A 80 5.04 10.63 11.26
C ILE A 80 4.58 9.60 12.27
N TYR A 81 3.81 10.07 13.23
CA TYR A 81 3.21 9.24 14.25
C TYR A 81 1.73 9.04 13.90
N TYR A 82 1.31 7.78 13.86
CA TYR A 82 -0.06 7.42 13.51
C TYR A 82 -0.67 6.57 14.61
N PHE A 83 -1.81 7.06 15.08
CA PHE A 83 -2.63 6.41 16.08
C PHE A 83 -4.04 6.30 15.48
N PRO A 84 -4.60 5.09 15.36
CA PRO A 84 -5.99 4.92 14.91
C PRO A 84 -6.99 5.69 15.79
N GLU A 85 -6.67 5.81 17.07
CA GLU A 85 -7.42 6.59 18.05
C GLU A 85 -6.45 7.17 19.09
N LEU A 86 -6.65 8.42 19.49
CA LEU A 86 -5.85 9.11 20.50
C LEU A 86 -6.72 10.15 21.21
N LYS A 87 -6.48 10.38 22.50
CA LYS A 87 -7.24 11.39 23.27
C LYS A 87 -6.97 12.82 22.81
N SER A 88 -5.73 13.13 22.41
CA SER A 88 -5.34 14.41 21.80
C SER A 88 -3.98 14.26 21.12
N THR A 89 -3.75 14.95 20.01
CA THR A 89 -2.43 14.97 19.34
C THR A 89 -1.36 15.72 20.13
N ASN A 90 -1.75 16.59 21.08
CA ASN A 90 -0.82 17.39 21.89
C ASN A 90 -0.27 16.64 23.12
N ILE A 91 -0.78 15.45 23.41
CA ILE A 91 -0.32 14.61 24.54
C ILE A 91 0.61 13.47 24.11
N MET A 92 1.04 13.50 22.84
CA MET A 92 1.90 12.52 22.22
C MET A 92 3.37 12.73 22.61
#